data_AF-A0A5B0QCR3-F1
#
_entry.id   AF-A0A5B0QCR3-F1
#
_cell.length_a   1.000
_cell.length_b   1.000
_cell.length_c   1.000
_cell.angle_alpha   90.00
_cell.angle_beta   90.00
_cell.angle_gamma   90.00
#
_symmetry.space_group_name_H-M   'P 1'
#
loop_
_entity.id
_entity.type
_entity.pdbx_description
1 polymer ?
#
loop_
_entity_poly.entity_id
_entity_poly.type
_entity_poly.pdbx_seq_one_letter_code
_entity_poly.pdbx_strand_id
1 'polypeptide(L)'
;MQKYDRIMEKKMTTPIEFLGRGLPQEFAIFLKYTSCLRFDDKPDYDHLRSLFRSLFVQEGYSYDYVFDWSLKTPNGDASCVPTREQIAAQEPTVPDPPVPGLTLSLQRMKIIDYHAWHQGG
;
A
#
# COMPACT_ATOMS: atom_id res chain seq x y z
N MET A 1 0.96 -16.55 19.17
CA MET A 1 -0.18 -15.61 19.14
C MET A 1 0.18 -14.20 19.61
N GLN A 2 0.81 -14.03 20.77
CA GLN A 2 1.05 -12.71 21.41
C GLN A 2 1.67 -11.60 20.54
N LYS A 3 2.43 -11.91 19.48
CA LYS A 3 3.05 -10.89 18.61
C LYS A 3 2.00 -10.01 17.90
N TYR A 4 0.96 -10.62 17.33
CA TYR A 4 -0.04 -9.90 16.55
C TYR A 4 -0.96 -9.08 17.46
N ASP A 5 -1.28 -9.59 18.63
CA ASP A 5 -2.09 -8.90 19.65
C ASP A 5 -1.40 -7.60 20.11
N ARG A 6 -0.09 -7.67 20.40
CA ARG A 6 0.71 -6.49 20.79
C ARG A 6 0.79 -5.45 19.67
N ILE A 7 0.86 -5.87 18.40
CA ILE A 7 0.86 -4.95 17.27
C ILE A 7 -0.51 -4.29 17.10
N MET A 8 -1.59 -5.08 17.20
CA MET A 8 -2.97 -4.59 17.14
C MET A 8 -3.23 -3.57 18.24
N GLU A 9 -2.90 -3.91 19.48
CA GLU A 9 -3.03 -3.02 20.64
C GLU A 9 -2.28 -1.71 20.40
N LYS A 10 -1.03 -1.80 19.91
CA LYS A 10 -0.24 -0.60 19.66
C LYS A 10 -0.82 0.29 18.56
N LYS A 11 -1.37 -0.31 17.49
CA LYS A 11 -2.06 0.42 16.42
C LYS A 11 -3.35 1.09 16.90
N MET A 12 -4.12 0.44 17.78
CA MET A 12 -5.36 0.99 18.35
C MET A 12 -5.11 2.10 19.37
N THR A 13 -4.05 1.98 20.17
CA THR A 13 -3.78 2.89 21.28
C THR A 13 -2.94 4.10 20.91
N THR A 14 -2.35 4.16 19.71
CA THR A 14 -1.54 5.29 19.26
C THR A 14 -2.43 6.32 18.55
N PRO A 15 -2.62 7.53 19.11
CA PRO A 15 -3.43 8.56 18.47
C PRO A 15 -2.83 9.02 17.15
N ILE A 16 -3.67 9.41 16.20
CA ILE A 16 -3.23 9.88 14.87
C ILE A 16 -2.36 11.12 15.01
N GLU A 17 -2.66 11.99 15.98
CA GLU A 17 -1.91 13.21 16.28
C GLU A 17 -0.50 12.89 16.78
N PHE A 18 -0.32 11.77 17.47
CA PHE A 18 1.00 11.29 17.90
C PHE A 18 1.77 10.70 16.72
N LEU A 19 1.09 9.91 15.88
CA LEU A 19 1.69 9.24 14.72
C LEU A 19 2.13 10.24 13.65
N GLY A 20 1.35 11.31 13.43
CA GLY A 20 1.60 12.33 12.42
C GLY A 20 2.52 13.47 12.86
N ARG A 21 3.20 13.38 14.02
CA ARG A 21 4.03 14.50 14.50
C ARG A 21 5.19 14.82 13.55
N GLY A 22 5.32 16.09 13.21
CA GLY A 22 6.34 16.59 12.29
C GLY A 22 6.00 16.36 10.80
N LEU A 23 4.86 15.75 10.49
CA LEU A 23 4.36 15.60 9.13
C LEU A 23 3.33 16.70 8.82
N PRO A 24 3.12 17.02 7.54
CA PRO A 24 2.02 17.88 7.10
C PRO A 24 0.64 17.36 7.57
N GLN A 25 -0.29 18.28 7.84
CA GLN A 25 -1.61 17.96 8.42
C GLN A 25 -2.44 17.02 7.53
N GLU A 26 -2.20 17.04 6.22
CA GLU A 26 -2.80 16.17 5.22
C GLU A 26 -2.65 14.69 5.57
N PHE A 27 -1.52 14.28 6.16
CA PHE A 27 -1.32 12.91 6.61
C PHE A 27 -2.29 12.51 7.72
N ALA A 28 -2.54 13.41 8.68
CA ALA A 28 -3.50 13.16 9.75
C ALA A 28 -4.94 13.10 9.21
N ILE A 29 -5.29 13.98 8.27
CA ILE A 29 -6.59 13.96 7.59
C ILE A 29 -6.80 12.63 6.86
N PHE A 30 -5.81 12.18 6.08
CA PHE A 30 -5.84 10.91 5.39
C PHE A 30 -6.03 9.73 6.34
N LEU A 31 -5.21 9.64 7.40
CA LEU A 31 -5.27 8.55 8.37
C LEU A 31 -6.60 8.51 9.11
N LYS A 32 -7.15 9.68 9.44
CA LYS A 32 -8.46 9.79 10.08
C LYS A 32 -9.56 9.31 9.15
N TYR A 33 -9.54 9.76 7.90
CA TYR A 33 -10.50 9.34 6.88
C TYR A 33 -10.49 7.81 6.72
N THR A 34 -9.32 7.21 6.48
CA THR A 34 -9.21 5.77 6.24
C THR A 34 -9.61 4.92 7.45
N SER A 35 -9.41 5.43 8.67
CA SER A 35 -9.77 4.71 9.90
C SER A 35 -11.27 4.80 10.22
N CYS A 36 -12.00 5.76 9.64
CA CYS A 36 -13.42 5.98 9.89
C CYS A 36 -14.33 5.43 8.78
N LEU A 37 -13.77 4.90 7.69
CA LEU A 37 -14.55 4.24 6.65
C LEU A 37 -15.25 2.99 7.19
N ARG A 38 -16.53 2.84 6.86
CA ARG A 38 -17.26 1.60 7.12
C ARG A 38 -16.89 0.55 6.08
N PHE A 39 -17.21 -0.70 6.38
CA PHE A 39 -16.93 -1.84 5.50
C PHE A 39 -17.51 -1.69 4.09
N ASP A 40 -18.75 -1.20 3.98
CA ASP A 40 -19.45 -1.03 2.70
C ASP A 40 -19.26 0.37 2.07
N ASP A 41 -18.50 1.26 2.71
CA ASP A 41 -18.30 2.60 2.18
C ASP A 41 -17.32 2.57 1.00
N LYS A 42 -17.71 3.26 -0.09
CA LYS A 42 -16.81 3.51 -1.21
C LYS A 42 -15.86 4.66 -0.84
N PRO A 43 -14.54 4.47 -0.83
CA PRO A 43 -13.60 5.56 -0.57
C PRO A 43 -13.66 6.63 -1.67
N ASP A 44 -13.61 7.89 -1.27
CA ASP A 44 -13.47 9.05 -2.15
C ASP A 44 -11.99 9.24 -2.52
N TYR A 45 -11.55 8.48 -3.51
CA TYR A 45 -10.16 8.53 -3.97
C TYR A 45 -9.78 9.89 -4.58
N ASP A 46 -10.73 10.65 -5.12
CA ASP A 46 -10.45 11.92 -5.75
C ASP A 46 -10.12 12.98 -4.69
N HIS A 47 -10.88 13.00 -3.59
CA HIS A 47 -10.55 13.80 -2.42
C HIS A 47 -9.15 13.47 -1.87
N LEU A 48 -8.85 12.18 -1.65
CA LEU A 48 -7.56 11.77 -1.07
C LEU A 48 -6.38 12.11 -1.99
N ARG A 49 -6.54 11.96 -3.31
CA ARG A 49 -5.51 12.38 -4.28
C ARG A 49 -5.35 13.90 -4.29
N SER A 50 -6.44 14.65 -4.26
CA SER A 50 -6.39 16.11 -4.24
C SER A 50 -5.67 16.62 -3.00
N LEU A 51 -5.85 15.99 -1.85
CA LEU A 51 -5.21 16.34 -0.59
C LEU A 51 -3.67 16.37 -0.72
N PHE A 52 -3.08 15.26 -1.18
CA PHE A 52 -1.62 15.18 -1.38
C PHE A 52 -1.15 16.00 -2.56
N ARG A 53 -1.95 16.17 -3.62
CA ARG A 53 -1.59 17.02 -4.75
C ARG A 53 -1.48 18.49 -4.35
N SER A 54 -2.40 18.98 -3.53
CA SER A 54 -2.36 20.36 -3.00
C SER A 54 -1.12 20.56 -2.14
N LEU A 55 -0.81 19.62 -1.24
CA LEU A 55 0.40 19.65 -0.43
C LEU A 55 1.67 19.64 -1.29
N PHE A 56 1.73 18.77 -2.30
CA PHE A 56 2.87 18.65 -3.20
C PHE A 56 3.19 19.97 -3.92
N VAL A 57 2.15 20.69 -4.37
CA VAL A 57 2.30 22.01 -5.00
C VAL A 57 2.70 23.07 -3.98
N GLN A 58 2.14 23.04 -2.76
CA GLN A 58 2.48 23.99 -1.70
C GLN A 58 3.95 23.91 -1.28
N GLU A 59 4.50 22.69 -1.19
CA GLU A 59 5.92 22.45 -0.89
C GLU A 59 6.85 22.77 -2.08
N GLY A 60 6.29 23.15 -3.24
CA GLY A 60 7.06 23.57 -4.42
C GLY A 60 7.65 22.43 -5.23
N TYR A 61 7.16 21.19 -5.06
CA TYR A 61 7.64 20.05 -5.83
C TYR A 61 7.14 20.07 -7.28
N SER A 62 7.95 19.51 -8.18
CA SER A 62 7.64 19.36 -9.60
C SER A 62 7.33 17.91 -9.93
N TYR A 63 6.39 17.70 -10.85
CA TYR A 63 6.01 16.35 -11.28
C TYR A 63 6.95 15.84 -12.39
N ASP A 64 8.21 15.64 -12.05
CA ASP A 64 9.32 15.28 -12.94
C ASP A 64 9.63 13.77 -12.96
N TYR A 65 8.90 12.97 -12.16
CA TYR A 65 9.10 11.54 -11.96
C TYR A 65 10.50 11.17 -11.41
N VAL A 66 11.19 12.12 -10.77
CA VAL A 66 12.45 11.89 -10.07
C VAL A 66 12.15 11.58 -8.60
N PHE A 67 12.41 10.35 -8.20
CA PHE A 67 12.25 9.89 -6.81
C PHE A 67 13.62 9.65 -6.16
N ASP A 68 13.65 9.45 -4.85
CA ASP A 68 14.89 9.17 -4.11
C ASP A 68 15.63 7.95 -4.65
N TRP A 69 14.92 6.94 -5.16
CA TRP A 69 15.52 5.78 -5.82
C TRP A 69 15.90 6.00 -7.29
N SER A 70 15.47 7.11 -7.91
CA SER A 70 15.83 7.48 -9.29
C SER A 70 17.20 8.16 -9.37
N LEU A 71 17.69 8.70 -8.25
CA LEU A 71 18.99 9.35 -8.19
C LEU A 71 20.09 8.29 -8.21
N LYS A 72 20.89 8.27 -9.27
CA LYS A 72 22.13 7.49 -9.30
C LYS A 72 23.08 8.08 -8.26
N THR A 73 23.47 7.29 -7.27
CA THR A 73 24.55 7.68 -6.36
C THR A 73 25.82 7.94 -7.20
N PRO A 74 26.64 8.95 -6.87
CA PRO A 74 27.87 9.25 -7.61
C PRO A 74 28.86 8.09 -7.63
N ASN A 75 28.70 7.11 -6.73
CA ASN A 75 29.41 5.85 -6.73
C ASN A 75 28.50 4.72 -7.23
N GLY A 76 28.23 4.69 -8.54
CA GLY A 76 28.11 3.48 -9.37
C GLY A 76 27.13 2.35 -9.03
N ASP A 77 26.47 2.33 -7.88
CA ASP A 77 25.60 1.22 -7.49
C ASP A 77 24.18 1.54 -7.95
N ALA A 78 23.97 1.30 -9.23
CA ALA A 78 22.67 1.40 -9.88
C ALA A 78 21.70 0.39 -9.28
N SER A 79 20.89 0.81 -8.31
CA SER A 79 19.57 0.20 -8.10
C SER A 79 18.68 0.61 -9.28
N CYS A 80 18.94 0.01 -10.44
CA CYS A 80 18.15 0.19 -11.65
C CYS A 80 16.81 -0.55 -11.48
N VAL A 81 15.76 0.18 -11.17
CA VAL A 81 14.41 -0.29 -11.51
C VAL A 81 14.06 0.42 -12.81
N PRO A 82 13.98 -0.29 -13.95
CA PRO A 82 13.68 0.33 -15.23
C PRO A 82 12.29 0.98 -15.20
N THR A 83 12.17 2.16 -15.82
CA THR A 83 10.89 2.88 -15.96
C THR A 83 9.89 2.02 -16.74
N ARG A 84 8.59 2.16 -16.48
CA ARG A 84 7.51 1.42 -17.16
C ARG A 84 7.60 1.46 -18.69
N GLU A 85 8.07 2.58 -19.24
CA GLU A 85 8.31 2.77 -20.67
C GLU A 85 9.49 1.93 -21.21
N GLN A 86 10.50 1.67 -20.37
CA GLN A 86 11.66 0.83 -20.71
C GLN A 86 11.35 -0.67 -20.58
N ILE A 87 10.42 -1.05 -19.68
CA ILE A 87 9.96 -2.44 -19.52
C ILE A 87 9.07 -2.87 -20.69
N ALA A 88 8.28 -1.95 -21.26
CA ALA A 88 7.38 -2.25 -22.37
C ALA A 88 8.10 -2.57 -23.71
N ALA A 89 9.39 -2.23 -23.83
CA ALA A 89 10.16 -2.42 -25.06
C ALA A 89 10.94 -3.76 -25.12
N GLN A 90 10.86 -4.58 -24.08
CA GLN A 90 11.50 -5.90 -24.04
C GLN A 90 10.42 -6.96 -23.80
N GLU A 91 9.76 -7.39 -24.87
CA GLU A 91 8.91 -8.60 -24.84
C GLU A 91 9.82 -9.82 -25.06
N PRO A 92 10.10 -10.68 -24.07
CA PRO A 92 10.80 -11.92 -24.31
C PRO A 92 9.80 -12.98 -24.82
N THR A 93 9.85 -13.29 -26.12
CA THR A 93 9.19 -14.48 -26.67
C THR A 93 9.89 -15.72 -26.12
N VAL A 94 9.31 -16.40 -25.14
CA VAL A 94 9.71 -17.76 -24.73
C VAL A 94 8.46 -18.65 -24.76
N PRO A 95 8.50 -19.82 -25.42
CA PRO A 95 7.33 -20.69 -25.55
C PRO A 95 7.00 -21.37 -24.22
N ASP A 96 5.73 -21.34 -23.84
CA ASP A 96 5.22 -21.91 -22.58
C ASP A 96 5.44 -23.43 -22.50
N PRO A 97 6.08 -23.97 -21.45
CA PRO A 97 5.90 -25.37 -21.07
C PRO A 97 4.57 -25.54 -20.31
N PRO A 98 3.84 -26.67 -20.50
CA PRO A 98 2.54 -26.85 -19.87
C PRO A 98 2.73 -27.11 -18.37
N VAL A 99 2.23 -26.21 -17.54
CA VAL A 99 2.25 -26.39 -16.07
C VAL A 99 1.09 -27.31 -15.67
N PRO A 100 1.35 -28.52 -15.12
CA PRO A 100 0.28 -29.36 -14.60
C PRO A 100 -0.16 -28.82 -13.24
N GLY A 101 -1.47 -28.58 -13.08
CA GLY A 101 -2.11 -28.57 -11.77
C GLY A 101 -2.18 -27.22 -11.06
N LEU A 102 -2.89 -26.25 -11.63
CA LEU A 102 -3.52 -25.19 -10.82
C LEU A 102 -4.95 -25.60 -10.47
N THR A 103 -5.06 -26.52 -9.53
CA THR A 103 -6.30 -26.75 -8.78
C THR A 103 -5.90 -26.87 -7.31
N LEU A 104 -6.60 -26.09 -6.48
CA LEU A 104 -6.35 -25.78 -5.07
C LEU A 104 -5.24 -24.75 -4.77
N SER A 105 -5.61 -23.46 -4.78
CA SER A 105 -5.51 -22.65 -3.55
C SER A 105 -6.28 -21.32 -3.64
N LEU A 106 -7.56 -21.37 -4.04
CA LEU A 106 -8.53 -20.31 -3.69
C LEU A 106 -9.55 -20.75 -2.62
N GLN A 107 -9.39 -21.97 -2.08
CA GLN A 107 -10.22 -22.49 -0.98
C GLN A 107 -9.57 -22.30 0.40
N ARG A 108 -8.28 -21.96 0.48
CA ARG A 108 -7.57 -21.81 1.77
C ARG A 108 -7.67 -20.40 2.39
N MET A 109 -8.34 -19.46 1.72
CA MET A 109 -8.58 -18.11 2.24
C MET A 109 -10.05 -17.84 2.62
N LYS A 110 -10.91 -18.87 2.61
CA LYS A 110 -12.33 -18.80 3.06
C LYS A 110 -12.66 -19.73 4.25
N ILE A 111 -11.67 -20.39 4.85
CA ILE A 111 -11.91 -21.40 5.91
C ILE A 111 -11.71 -20.85 7.33
N ILE A 112 -11.07 -19.69 7.52
CA ILE A 112 -10.74 -19.21 8.87
C ILE A 112 -11.88 -18.41 9.53
N ASP A 113 -12.78 -17.77 8.76
CA ASP A 113 -13.83 -16.91 9.34
C ASP A 113 -15.24 -17.52 9.43
N TYR A 114 -15.54 -18.66 8.78
CA TYR A 114 -16.92 -19.21 8.81
C TYR A 114 -17.16 -20.22 9.94
N HIS A 115 -16.12 -20.87 10.47
CA HIS A 115 -16.27 -21.88 11.53
C HIS A 115 -16.27 -21.32 12.96
N ALA A 116 -15.87 -20.07 13.16
CA ALA A 116 -15.83 -19.44 14.48
C ALA A 116 -17.16 -18.77 14.90
N TRP A 117 -18.16 -18.71 14.01
CA TRP A 117 -19.42 -17.98 14.24
C TRP A 117 -20.60 -18.83 14.75
N HIS A 118 -20.47 -20.16 14.87
CA HIS A 118 -21.61 -21.04 15.17
C HIS A 118 -21.47 -22.01 16.37
N GLN A 119 -20.41 -21.93 17.19
CA GLN A 119 -20.35 -22.72 18.43
C GLN A 119 -19.92 -21.87 19.63
N GLY A 120 -20.93 -21.21 20.19
CA GLY A 120 -20.89 -20.52 21.48
C GLY A 120 -22.33 -20.30 21.93
N GLY A 121 -22.98 -21.38 22.35
CA GLY A 121 -24.32 -21.42 22.94
C GLY A 121 -24.43 -22.63 23.85
#